data_AF-A0A0D2ZXM0-F1
#
_entry.id   AF-A0A0D2ZXM0-F1
#
_cell.length_a   1.000
_cell.length_b   1.000
_cell.length_c   1.000
_cell.angle_alpha   90.00
_cell.angle_beta   90.00
_cell.angle_gamma   90.00
#
_symmetry.space_group_name_H-M   'P 1'
#
loop_
_entity.id
_entity.type
_entity.pdbx_description
1 polymer ?
#
loop_
_entity_poly.entity_id
_entity_poly.type
_entity_poly.pdbx_seq_one_letter_code
_entity_poly.pdbx_strand_id
1 'polypeptide(L)'
;MGNHRTISYLREIWHKHKPDFLFLSETKQSFEFVQKFQSHVGYDCLVTVDPNGRSGGLALFYNNEYQVQILYSSNRMIDVEAVALGKKIYLTFVYGEPVQKLREQVWERLTRYGLSRTDPWFIIGDLNEITGNHEKDG
;
A
#
# COMPACT_ATOMS: atom_id res chain seq x y z
N MET A 1 5.97 -1.57 -13.69
CA MET A 1 4.82 -0.87 -14.31
C MET A 1 5.06 -0.30 -15.72
N GLY A 2 6.15 -0.62 -16.42
CA GLY A 2 6.46 -0.02 -17.74
C GLY A 2 5.78 -0.64 -18.98
N ASN A 3 4.81 -1.54 -18.83
CA ASN A 3 4.09 -2.13 -19.97
C ASN A 3 2.78 -1.36 -20.20
N HIS A 4 2.52 -0.95 -21.44
CA HIS A 4 1.28 -0.26 -21.84
C HIS A 4 0.01 -0.96 -21.33
N ARG A 5 0.02 -2.29 -21.28
CA ARG A 5 -1.13 -3.08 -20.79
C ARG A 5 -1.43 -2.87 -19.30
N THR A 6 -0.40 -2.81 -18.46
CA THR A 6 -0.58 -2.60 -17.01
C THR A 6 -1.12 -1.21 -16.72
N ILE A 7 -0.65 -0.20 -17.45
CA ILE A 7 -1.14 1.18 -17.31
C ILE A 7 -2.60 1.29 -17.77
N SER A 8 -2.95 0.68 -18.91
CA SER A 8 -4.34 0.67 -19.40
C SER A 8 -5.29 -0.04 -18.44
N TYR A 9 -4.87 -1.17 -17.86
CA TYR A 9 -5.68 -1.90 -16.88
C TYR A 9 -5.87 -1.11 -15.57
N LEU A 10 -4.80 -0.51 -15.05
CA LEU A 10 -4.88 0.37 -13.87
C LEU A 10 -5.81 1.55 -14.11
N ARG A 11 -5.79 2.13 -15.32
CA ARG A 11 -6.72 3.19 -15.72
C ARG A 11 -8.16 2.71 -15.75
N GLU A 12 -8.42 1.53 -16.29
CA GLU A 12 -9.77 0.96 -16.33
C GLU A 12 -10.34 0.76 -14.92
N ILE A 13 -9.54 0.17 -14.01
CA ILE A 13 -9.93 0.02 -12.59
C ILE A 13 -10.21 1.38 -11.97
N TRP A 14 -9.32 2.36 -12.19
CA TRP A 14 -9.49 3.70 -11.63
C TRP A 14 -10.76 4.37 -12.13
N HIS A 15 -11.03 4.35 -13.44
CA HIS A 15 -12.25 4.94 -14.00
C HIS A 15 -13.51 4.27 -13.48
N LYS A 16 -13.46 2.95 -13.24
CA LYS A 16 -14.60 2.16 -12.78
C LYS A 16 -14.90 2.34 -11.28
N HIS A 17 -13.86 2.36 -10.44
CA HIS A 17 -14.01 2.29 -8.99
C HIS A 17 -13.71 3.61 -8.28
N LYS A 18 -12.95 4.53 -8.90
CA LYS A 18 -12.51 5.81 -8.34
C LYS A 18 -12.10 5.69 -6.86
N PRO A 19 -11.09 4.86 -6.54
CA PRO A 19 -10.77 4.56 -5.16
C PRO A 19 -10.18 5.78 -4.47
N ASP A 20 -10.54 5.98 -3.20
CA ASP A 20 -10.05 7.09 -2.37
C ASP A 20 -8.55 7.00 -2.06
N PHE A 21 -8.08 5.75 -1.91
CA PHE A 21 -6.68 5.40 -1.75
C PHE A 21 -6.28 4.39 -2.82
N LEU A 22 -5.20 4.66 -3.53
CA LEU A 22 -4.59 3.73 -4.48
C LEU A 22 -3.20 3.37 -3.99
N PHE A 23 -2.96 2.10 -3.72
CA PHE A 23 -1.63 1.59 -3.37
C PHE A 23 -1.08 0.73 -4.50
N LEU A 24 0.13 1.05 -4.92
CA LEU A 24 0.87 0.34 -5.95
C LEU A 24 2.18 -0.18 -5.34
N SER A 25 2.40 -1.48 -5.44
CA SER A 25 3.65 -2.14 -5.08
C SER A 25 4.44 -2.55 -6.32
N GLU A 26 5.74 -2.78 -6.16
CA GLU A 26 6.67 -3.16 -7.25
C GLU A 26 6.58 -2.21 -8.44
N THR A 27 6.58 -0.90 -8.16
CA THR A 27 6.50 0.10 -9.22
C THR A 27 7.65 -0.10 -10.20
N LYS A 28 8.88 -0.35 -9.68
CA LYS A 28 10.13 -0.46 -10.46
C LYS A 28 10.29 0.71 -11.42
N GLN A 29 9.78 1.88 -11.05
CA GLN A 29 9.82 3.11 -11.85
C GLN A 29 10.46 4.21 -11.01
N SER A 30 11.01 5.22 -11.69
CA SER A 30 11.51 6.41 -11.00
C SER A 30 10.36 7.25 -10.46
N PHE A 31 10.67 8.09 -9.47
CA PHE A 31 9.72 9.02 -8.87
C PHE A 31 9.01 9.88 -9.94
N GLU A 32 9.74 10.39 -10.93
CA GLU A 32 9.18 11.24 -11.99
C GLU A 32 8.11 10.53 -12.82
N PHE A 33 8.27 9.22 -13.04
CA PHE A 33 7.26 8.45 -13.76
C PHE A 33 6.00 8.27 -12.92
N VAL A 34 6.16 7.96 -11.63
CA VAL A 34 5.06 7.78 -10.68
C VAL A 34 4.31 9.10 -10.47
N GLN A 35 5.02 10.22 -10.39
CA GLN A 35 4.45 11.56 -10.28
C GLN A 35 3.69 11.95 -11.56
N LYS A 36 4.22 11.64 -12.75
CA LYS A 36 3.46 11.82 -14.00
C LYS A 36 2.17 11.01 -13.99
N PHE A 37 2.21 9.78 -13.48
CA PHE A 37 1.01 8.96 -13.34
C PHE A 37 0.01 9.62 -12.39
N GLN A 38 0.44 10.10 -11.22
CA GLN A 38 -0.40 10.86 -10.26
C GLN A 38 -1.19 11.97 -10.97
N SER A 39 -0.51 12.83 -11.73
CA SER A 39 -1.17 13.94 -12.44
C SER A 39 -2.21 13.47 -13.46
N HIS A 40 -2.06 12.27 -14.02
CA HIS A 40 -3.03 11.71 -14.97
C HIS A 40 -4.24 11.07 -14.30
N VAL A 41 -4.06 10.45 -13.12
CA VAL A 41 -5.15 9.83 -12.37
C VAL A 41 -5.80 10.77 -11.35
N GLY A 42 -5.34 12.02 -11.26
CA GLY A 42 -6.03 13.09 -10.54
C GLY A 42 -5.99 13.00 -9.02
N TYR A 43 -5.03 12.27 -8.43
CA TYR A 43 -4.83 12.29 -6.98
C TYR A 43 -4.03 13.53 -6.55
N ASP A 44 -4.42 14.13 -5.44
CA ASP A 44 -3.75 15.32 -4.90
C ASP A 44 -2.39 15.01 -4.28
N CYS A 45 -2.30 13.87 -3.59
CA CYS A 45 -1.12 13.47 -2.84
C CYS A 45 -0.50 12.17 -3.36
N LEU A 46 0.82 12.08 -3.19
CA LEU A 46 1.63 10.92 -3.51
C LEU A 46 2.70 10.75 -2.43
N VAL A 47 2.79 9.54 -1.89
CA VAL A 47 3.90 9.07 -1.04
C VAL A 47 4.58 7.92 -1.72
N THR A 48 5.90 8.01 -1.87
CA THR A 48 6.72 6.96 -2.47
C THR A 48 7.76 6.44 -1.51
N VAL A 49 8.01 5.14 -1.58
CA VAL A 49 9.22 4.54 -1.03
C VAL A 49 10.05 4.07 -2.21
N ASP A 50 11.29 4.55 -2.30
CA ASP A 50 12.15 4.27 -3.45
C ASP A 50 12.48 2.77 -3.58
N PRO A 51 12.62 2.28 -4.83
CA PRO A 51 13.10 0.93 -5.08
C PRO A 51 14.57 0.79 -4.69
N ASN A 52 14.95 -0.38 -4.20
CA ASN A 52 16.36 -0.74 -4.01
C ASN A 52 16.89 -1.32 -5.33
N GLY A 53 17.47 -0.48 -6.16
CA GLY A 53 17.98 -0.85 -7.48
C GLY A 53 16.84 -1.19 -8.46
N ARG A 54 16.72 -2.45 -8.86
CA ARG A 54 15.68 -2.93 -9.82
C ARG A 54 14.47 -3.60 -9.15
N SER A 55 14.40 -3.58 -7.82
CA SER A 55 13.40 -4.31 -7.04
C SER A 55 12.66 -3.39 -6.08
N GLY A 56 11.37 -3.63 -5.89
CA GLY A 56 10.52 -2.86 -4.99
C GLY A 56 10.02 -1.55 -5.61
N GLY A 57 9.85 -0.56 -4.73
CA GLY A 57 9.17 0.68 -5.03
C GLY A 57 7.70 0.58 -4.60
N LEU A 58 7.31 1.42 -3.66
CA LEU A 58 5.93 1.57 -3.21
C LEU A 58 5.42 2.96 -3.57
N ALA A 59 4.16 3.05 -3.96
CA ALA A 59 3.48 4.32 -4.18
C ALA A 59 2.09 4.28 -3.58
N LEU A 60 1.77 5.26 -2.74
CA LEU A 60 0.44 5.47 -2.17
C LEU A 60 -0.09 6.82 -2.68
N PHE A 61 -1.24 6.77 -3.34
CA PHE A 61 -1.95 7.95 -3.84
C PHE A 61 -3.23 8.13 -3.04
N TYR A 62 -3.57 9.37 -2.73
CA TYR A 62 -4.79 9.73 -2.00
C TYR A 62 -5.17 11.20 -2.26
N ASN A 63 -6.41 11.56 -1.93
CA ASN A 63 -6.92 12.92 -2.07
C ASN A 63 -6.79 13.72 -0.78
N ASN A 64 -6.66 15.05 -0.88
CA ASN A 64 -6.50 15.97 0.25
C ASN A 64 -7.72 16.04 1.17
N GLU A 65 -8.87 15.52 0.72
CA GLU A 65 -10.06 15.40 1.57
C GLU A 65 -9.81 14.50 2.80
N TYR A 66 -8.88 13.56 2.69
CA TYR A 66 -8.46 12.71 3.80
C TYR A 66 -7.27 13.34 4.52
N GLN A 67 -7.42 13.58 5.83
CA GLN A 67 -6.30 14.01 6.66
C GLN A 67 -5.39 12.81 6.93
N VAL A 68 -4.39 12.61 6.05
CA VAL A 68 -3.48 11.47 6.11
C VAL A 68 -2.15 11.88 6.76
N GLN A 69 -1.75 11.12 7.78
CA GLN A 69 -0.43 11.21 8.40
C GLN A 69 0.32 9.90 8.21
N ILE A 70 1.53 9.97 7.64
CA ILE A 70 2.40 8.81 7.53
C ILE A 70 3.05 8.54 8.89
N LEU A 71 2.74 7.39 9.48
CA LEU A 71 3.29 6.96 10.77
C LEU A 71 4.57 6.16 10.59
N TYR A 72 4.61 5.33 9.55
CA TYR A 72 5.76 4.49 9.24
C TYR A 72 5.83 4.20 7.74
N SER A 73 7.04 4.12 7.20
CA SER A 73 7.27 3.64 5.85
C SER A 73 8.54 2.80 5.76
N SER A 74 8.50 1.79 4.91
CA SER A 74 9.63 0.96 4.52
C SER A 74 9.41 0.43 3.12
N ASN A 75 10.42 -0.23 2.55
CA ASN A 75 10.30 -0.91 1.27
C ASN A 75 9.25 -2.04 1.22
N ARG A 76 8.63 -2.39 2.37
CA ARG A 76 7.63 -3.45 2.51
C ARG A 76 6.27 -2.95 3.00
N MET A 77 6.18 -1.77 3.59
CA MET A 77 4.89 -1.24 4.03
C MET A 77 4.85 0.27 4.12
N ILE A 78 3.67 0.83 3.96
CA ILE A 78 3.35 2.22 4.30
C ILE A 78 2.19 2.16 5.28
N ASP A 79 2.38 2.73 6.46
CA ASP A 79 1.39 2.76 7.53
C ASP A 79 1.00 4.20 7.82
N VAL A 80 -0.32 4.44 7.84
CA VAL A 80 -0.88 5.77 7.93
C VAL A 80 -2.02 5.83 8.94
N GLU A 81 -2.13 6.98 9.60
CA GLU A 81 -3.36 7.43 10.24
C GLU A 81 -4.14 8.27 9.21
N ALA A 82 -5.44 8.06 9.13
CA ALA A 82 -6.33 8.89 8.33
C ALA A 82 -7.56 9.29 9.13
N VAL A 83 -8.13 10.45 8.82
CA VAL A 83 -9.47 10.83 9.30
C VAL A 83 -10.46 10.70 8.15
N ALA A 84 -11.45 9.82 8.32
CA ALA A 84 -12.54 9.61 7.36
C ALA A 84 -13.88 9.80 8.08
N LEU A 85 -14.75 10.66 7.54
CA LEU A 85 -16.07 10.98 8.12
C LEU A 85 -16.00 11.37 9.62
N GLY A 86 -14.94 12.12 9.99
CA GLY A 86 -14.70 12.54 11.38
C GLY A 86 -14.20 11.45 12.32
N LYS A 87 -13.92 10.24 11.82
CA LYS A 87 -13.36 9.13 12.60
C LYS A 87 -11.91 8.89 12.23
N LYS A 88 -11.08 8.72 13.25
CA LYS A 88 -9.71 8.24 13.09
C LYS A 88 -9.72 6.77 12.68
N ILE A 89 -8.94 6.43 11.67
CA ILE A 89 -8.68 5.07 11.22
C ILE A 89 -7.19 4.90 10.95
N TYR A 90 -6.73 3.66 11.02
CA TYR A 90 -5.40 3.27 10.58
C TYR A 90 -5.47 2.44 9.30
N LEU A 91 -4.57 2.69 8.35
CA LEU A 91 -4.41 1.90 7.14
C LEU A 91 -2.95 1.47 7.03
N THR A 92 -2.71 0.17 6.94
CA THR A 92 -1.38 -0.37 6.65
C THR A 92 -1.39 -1.03 5.29
N PHE A 93 -0.67 -0.42 4.35
CA PHE A 93 -0.45 -0.96 3.01
C PHE A 93 0.80 -1.83 3.01
N VAL A 94 0.66 -3.11 2.70
CA VAL A 94 1.75 -4.09 2.77
C VAL A 94 2.09 -4.60 1.37
N TYR A 95 3.39 -4.72 1.14
CA TYR A 95 3.97 -5.45 0.02
C TYR A 95 4.76 -6.66 0.52
N GLY A 96 4.24 -7.85 0.21
CA GLY A 96 4.65 -9.12 0.76
C GLY A 96 6.11 -9.45 0.49
N GLU A 97 6.74 -10.03 1.49
CA GLU A 97 8.14 -10.44 1.43
C GLU A 97 8.22 -11.88 0.92
N PRO A 98 8.88 -12.16 -0.22
CA PRO A 98 9.00 -13.54 -0.72
C PRO A 98 9.84 -14.44 0.20
N VAL A 99 10.73 -13.87 1.00
CA VAL A 99 11.60 -14.63 1.90
C VAL A 99 10.91 -14.90 3.24
N GLN A 100 10.58 -16.16 3.52
CA GLN A 100 9.84 -16.59 4.73
C GLN A 100 10.40 -16.01 6.04
N LYS A 101 11.73 -16.02 6.22
CA LYS A 101 12.40 -15.47 7.42
C LYS A 101 12.15 -13.98 7.67
N LEU A 102 11.87 -13.23 6.61
CA LEU A 102 11.62 -11.79 6.68
C LEU A 102 10.12 -11.48 6.80
N ARG A 103 9.24 -12.48 6.55
CA ARG A 103 7.79 -12.36 6.77
C ARG A 103 7.44 -12.27 8.24
N GLU A 104 8.17 -12.99 9.09
CA GLU A 104 8.03 -12.88 10.56
C GLU A 104 8.19 -11.44 11.04
N GLN A 105 9.11 -10.66 10.46
CA GLN A 105 9.32 -9.26 10.84
C GLN A 105 8.12 -8.37 10.47
N VAL A 106 7.48 -8.64 9.34
CA VAL A 106 6.25 -7.95 8.92
C VAL A 106 5.13 -8.29 9.90
N TRP A 107 4.94 -9.57 10.20
CA TRP A 107 3.92 -10.05 11.13
C TRP A 107 4.11 -9.54 12.55
N GLU A 108 5.33 -9.57 13.07
CA GLU A 108 5.66 -9.04 14.40
C GLU A 108 5.29 -7.56 14.49
N ARG A 109 5.62 -6.78 13.45
CA ARG A 109 5.27 -5.36 13.39
C ARG A 109 3.76 -5.13 13.33
N LEU A 110 3.05 -5.86 12.48
CA LEU A 110 1.58 -5.81 12.43
C LEU A 110 0.97 -6.17 13.79
N THR A 111 1.50 -7.18 14.46
CA THR A 111 1.04 -7.60 15.80
C THR A 111 1.23 -6.47 16.81
N ARG A 112 2.40 -5.82 16.82
CA ARG A 112 2.67 -4.66 17.68
C ARG A 112 1.70 -3.51 17.40
N TYR A 113 1.39 -3.24 16.13
CA TYR A 113 0.40 -2.21 15.77
C TYR A 113 -0.98 -2.55 16.31
N GLY A 114 -1.45 -3.79 16.10
CA GLY A 114 -2.75 -4.25 16.59
C GLY A 114 -2.88 -4.17 18.11
N LEU A 115 -1.81 -4.45 18.85
CA LEU A 115 -1.79 -4.33 20.32
C LEU A 115 -1.82 -2.87 20.80
N SER A 116 -1.30 -1.94 20.00
CA SER A 116 -1.20 -0.51 20.37
C SER A 116 -2.40 0.33 19.92
N ARG A 117 -3.21 -0.18 19.00
CA ARG A 117 -4.30 0.58 18.36
C ARG A 117 -5.64 0.33 19.03
N THR A 118 -6.35 1.42 19.30
CA THR A 118 -7.72 1.41 19.84
C THR A 118 -8.77 1.71 18.78
N ASP A 119 -8.41 2.45 17.73
CA ASP A 119 -9.31 2.82 16.63
C ASP A 119 -9.30 1.76 15.51
N PRO A 120 -10.30 1.77 14.61
CA PRO A 120 -10.39 0.82 13.51
C PRO A 120 -9.12 0.80 12.65
N TRP A 121 -8.64 -0.41 12.35
CA TRP A 121 -7.41 -0.63 11.60
C TRP A 121 -7.64 -1.61 10.46
N PHE A 122 -7.21 -1.21 9.26
CA PHE A 122 -7.26 -2.04 8.06
C PHE A 122 -5.85 -2.35 7.56
N ILE A 123 -5.65 -3.60 7.15
CA ILE A 123 -4.42 -4.07 6.50
C ILE A 123 -4.78 -4.39 5.04
N ILE A 124 -4.07 -3.77 4.09
CA ILE A 124 -4.39 -3.82 2.67
C ILE A 124 -3.13 -4.17 1.89
N GLY A 125 -3.26 -5.01 0.86
CA GLY A 125 -2.18 -5.33 -0.06
C GLY A 125 -1.90 -6.82 -0.14
N ASP A 126 -0.71 -7.16 -0.62
CA ASP A 126 -0.28 -8.53 -0.80
C ASP A 126 0.54 -8.94 0.42
N LEU A 127 0.04 -9.87 1.23
CA LEU A 127 0.76 -10.39 2.39
C LEU A 127 1.70 -11.56 2.02
N ASN A 128 1.55 -12.14 0.81
CA ASN A 128 2.24 -13.34 0.31
C ASN A 128 2.25 -14.58 1.25
N GLU A 129 1.45 -14.59 2.32
CA GLU A 129 1.20 -15.70 3.25
C GLU A 129 -0.14 -15.54 3.98
N ILE A 130 -1.28 -15.74 3.32
CA ILE A 130 -2.42 -16.27 4.08
C ILE A 130 -2.18 -17.77 4.23
N THR A 131 -1.19 -18.16 5.05
CA THR A 131 -1.14 -19.51 5.62
C THR A 131 -1.88 -19.44 6.95
N GLY A 132 -3.20 -19.35 6.87
CA GLY A 132 -3.97 -19.94 7.95
C GLY A 132 -3.59 -21.41 7.99
N ASN A 133 -3.20 -21.93 9.16
CA ASN A 133 -3.03 -23.36 9.38
C ASN A 133 -4.38 -24.13 9.32
N HIS A 134 -5.38 -23.56 8.62
CA HIS A 134 -6.75 -24.00 8.44
C HIS A 134 -7.11 -24.27 6.96
N GLU A 135 -6.12 -24.37 6.07
CA GLU A 135 -6.29 -24.96 4.73
C GLU A 135 -5.46 -26.26 4.58
N LYS A 136 -5.48 -27.06 5.64
CA LYS A 136 -5.16 -28.49 5.60
C LYS A 136 -6.27 -29.26 6.28
N ASP A 137 -7.48 -29.16 5.74
CA ASP A 137 -8.41 -30.30 5.77
C ASP A 137 -8.47 -30.83 4.34
N GLY A 138 -8.18 -32.13 4.22
CA GLY A 138 -8.19 -32.87 2.97
C GLY A 138 -9.54 -33.47 2.63
#